data_AF-A0A2L2Z1B1-F1
#
_entry.id   AF-A0A2L2Z1B1-F1
#
_cell.length_a   1.000
_cell.length_b   1.000
_cell.length_c   1.000
_cell.angle_alpha   90.00
_cell.angle_beta   90.00
_cell.angle_gamma   90.00
#
_symmetry.space_group_name_H-M   'P 1'
#
loop_
_entity.id
_entity.type
_entity.pdbx_description
1 polymer ?
#
loop_
_entity_poly.entity_id
_entity_poly.type
_entity_poly.pdbx_seq_one_letter_code
_entity_poly.pdbx_strand_id
1 'polypeptide(L)'
;TMYDIYKPWQEDFSTRPSLIVTGSGLWAIKLSNASIDMFYGYERNLTYLVPILNSLTPATKILWVLQDPVQTEKLDPSKKMITNEQIDMYNKAAMDVLHGSKVLIWSSSRL
;
A
#
# COMPACT_ATOMS: atom_id res chain seq x y z
N THR A 1 1.40 11.62 6.33
CA THR A 1 1.31 10.15 6.17
C THR A 1 0.03 9.81 5.41
N MET A 2 -0.18 8.56 4.96
CA MET A 2 -1.45 8.21 4.28
C MET A 2 -2.67 8.46 5.17
N TYR A 3 -2.53 8.25 6.48
CA TYR A 3 -3.53 8.57 7.49
C TYR A 3 -4.00 10.03 7.41
N ASP A 4 -3.07 10.98 7.32
CA ASP A 4 -3.37 12.42 7.30
C ASP A 4 -4.12 12.85 6.03
N ILE A 5 -4.01 12.06 4.95
CA ILE A 5 -4.73 12.30 3.70
C ILE A 5 -6.19 11.84 3.82
N TYR A 6 -6.42 10.70 4.48
CA TYR A 6 -7.76 10.10 4.55
C TYR A 6 -8.62 10.65 5.68
N LYS A 7 -8.01 11.07 6.78
CA LYS A 7 -8.72 11.57 7.96
C LYS A 7 -9.69 12.72 7.63
N PRO A 8 -9.31 13.76 6.86
CA PRO A 8 -10.23 14.84 6.49
C PRO A 8 -11.50 14.33 5.79
N TRP A 9 -11.39 13.28 4.96
CA TRP A 9 -12.55 12.71 4.26
C TRP A 9 -13.51 11.94 5.17
N GLN A 10 -13.08 11.56 6.37
CA GLN A 10 -13.99 11.02 7.40
C GLN A 10 -14.85 12.12 8.02
N GLU A 11 -14.30 13.32 8.14
CA GLU A 11 -14.90 14.47 8.84
C GLU A 11 -15.74 15.34 7.90
N ASP A 12 -15.28 15.54 6.66
CA ASP A 12 -15.95 16.33 5.64
C ASP A 12 -16.33 15.47 4.42
N PHE A 13 -17.64 15.22 4.29
CA PHE A 13 -18.20 14.43 3.19
C PHE A 13 -18.15 15.17 1.85
N SER A 14 -18.05 16.51 1.83
CA SER A 14 -18.05 17.29 0.59
C SER A 14 -16.74 17.18 -0.21
N THR A 15 -15.64 16.91 0.49
CA THR A 15 -14.31 16.71 -0.09
C THR A 15 -13.96 15.22 -0.31
N ARG A 16 -14.87 14.31 0.07
CA ARG A 16 -14.66 12.87 -0.05
C ARG A 16 -14.72 12.40 -1.52
N PRO A 17 -13.67 11.75 -2.03
CA PRO A 17 -13.68 11.21 -3.39
C PRO A 17 -14.59 9.97 -3.50
N SER A 18 -15.17 9.74 -4.69
CA SER A 18 -15.96 8.53 -4.96
C SER A 18 -15.09 7.29 -5.22
N LEU A 19 -13.82 7.50 -5.61
CA LEU A 19 -12.84 6.45 -5.86
C LEU A 19 -11.47 6.88 -5.31
N ILE A 20 -10.84 6.01 -4.55
CA ILE A 20 -9.45 6.13 -4.11
C ILE A 20 -8.67 4.98 -4.75
N VAL A 21 -7.61 5.32 -5.48
CA VAL A 21 -6.61 4.34 -5.95
C VAL A 21 -5.33 4.64 -5.21
N THR A 22 -4.84 3.68 -4.43
CA THR A 22 -3.70 3.92 -3.55
C THR A 22 -2.85 2.67 -3.36
N GLY A 23 -1.60 2.84 -3.00
CA GLY A 23 -0.67 1.74 -2.76
C GLY A 23 0.57 2.26 -2.07
N SER A 24 1.28 1.39 -1.37
CA SER A 24 2.55 1.72 -0.73
C SER A 24 3.43 0.49 -0.54
N GLY A 25 4.72 0.71 -0.35
CA GLY A 25 5.72 -0.35 -0.11
C GLY A 25 7.10 -0.01 -0.66
N LEU A 26 7.18 0.60 -1.85
CA LEU A 26 8.47 0.90 -2.52
C LEU A 26 9.39 1.80 -1.68
N TRP A 27 8.82 2.83 -1.04
CA TRP A 27 9.58 3.77 -0.23
C TRP A 27 10.10 3.12 1.06
N ALA A 28 9.31 2.20 1.64
CA ALA A 28 9.74 1.43 2.81
C ALA A 28 10.91 0.50 2.45
N ILE A 29 10.86 -0.18 1.30
CA ILE A 29 11.95 -1.00 0.77
C ILE A 29 13.19 -0.15 0.50
N LYS A 30 13.03 1.03 -0.11
CA LYS A 30 14.14 1.93 -0.45
C LYS A 30 14.87 2.46 0.79
N LEU A 31 14.14 2.89 1.80
CA LEU A 31 14.73 3.49 3.01
C LEU A 31 15.32 2.44 3.96
N SER A 32 14.86 1.20 3.90
CA SER A 32 15.21 0.18 4.89
C SER A 32 16.47 -0.62 4.57
N ASN A 33 16.99 -0.52 3.35
CA ASN A 33 17.98 -1.47 2.83
C ASN A 33 17.58 -2.93 3.10
N ALA A 34 16.28 -3.24 2.99
CA ALA A 34 15.66 -4.53 3.30
C ALA A 34 15.62 -4.96 4.77
N SER A 35 15.71 -4.03 5.73
CA SER A 35 15.57 -4.36 7.15
C SER A 35 14.18 -4.95 7.46
N ILE A 36 14.18 -6.03 8.26
CA ILE A 36 12.98 -6.71 8.73
C ILE A 36 12.12 -5.83 9.66
N ASP A 37 12.75 -4.90 10.40
CA ASP A 37 12.03 -3.99 11.29
C ASP A 37 11.11 -3.05 10.52
N MET A 38 11.55 -2.63 9.33
CA MET A 38 10.76 -1.77 8.43
C MET A 38 9.64 -2.54 7.74
N PHE A 39 9.80 -3.85 7.54
CA PHE A 39 8.72 -4.71 7.07
C PHE A 39 7.61 -4.83 8.14
N TYR A 40 7.96 -5.14 9.39
CA TYR A 40 6.98 -5.16 10.47
C TYR A 40 6.34 -3.79 10.74
N GLY A 41 7.11 -2.71 10.58
CA GLY A 41 6.60 -1.34 10.64
C GLY A 41 5.57 -1.07 9.54
N TYR A 42 5.81 -1.57 8.32
CA TYR A 42 4.85 -1.49 7.23
C TYR A 42 3.55 -2.23 7.54
N GLU A 43 3.62 -3.50 7.98
CA GLU A 43 2.45 -4.29 8.36
C GLU A 43 1.61 -3.60 9.44
N ARG A 44 2.28 -3.10 10.48
CA ARG A 44 1.63 -2.38 11.58
C ARG A 44 0.93 -1.11 11.08
N ASN A 45 1.61 -0.32 10.25
CA ASN A 45 1.04 0.91 9.71
C ASN A 45 -0.17 0.64 8.83
N LEU A 46 -0.11 -0.41 8.00
CA LEU A 46 -1.23 -0.81 7.16
C LEU A 46 -2.41 -1.31 8.01
N THR A 47 -2.15 -2.06 9.07
CA THR A 47 -3.17 -2.51 10.03
C THR A 47 -3.90 -1.34 10.66
N TYR A 48 -3.19 -0.27 11.06
CA TYR A 48 -3.81 0.95 11.58
C TYR A 48 -4.61 1.73 10.54
N LEU A 49 -4.32 1.56 9.25
CA LEU A 49 -5.00 2.23 8.15
C LEU A 49 -6.35 1.59 7.82
N VAL A 50 -6.49 0.28 8.02
CA VAL A 50 -7.68 -0.51 7.67
C VAL A 50 -8.99 0.08 8.22
N PRO A 51 -9.10 0.46 9.52
CA PRO A 51 -10.35 1.02 10.05
C PRO A 51 -10.79 2.30 9.33
N ILE A 52 -9.85 3.15 8.95
CA ILE A 52 -10.12 4.41 8.25
C ILE A 52 -10.62 4.13 6.85
N LEU A 53 -9.95 3.25 6.11
CA LEU A 53 -10.38 2.86 4.77
C LEU A 53 -11.77 2.25 4.81
N ASN A 54 -12.03 1.34 5.75
CA ASN A 54 -13.34 0.72 5.93
C ASN A 54 -14.44 1.76 6.24
N SER A 55 -14.14 2.81 6.99
CA SER A 55 -15.12 3.85 7.34
C SER A 55 -15.55 4.73 6.15
N LEU A 56 -14.70 4.84 5.12
CA LEU A 56 -15.01 5.60 3.91
C LEU A 56 -15.92 4.81 2.94
N THR A 57 -15.94 3.49 3.06
CA THR A 57 -16.84 2.62 2.29
C THR A 57 -18.27 2.60 2.91
N PRO A 58 -19.35 2.43 2.12
CA PRO A 58 -19.37 2.16 0.68
C PRO A 58 -19.40 3.43 -0.19
N ALA A 59 -19.47 4.62 0.40
CA ALA A 59 -19.56 5.89 -0.35
C ALA A 59 -18.35 6.11 -1.26
N THR A 60 -17.18 5.65 -0.82
CA THR A 60 -15.95 5.65 -1.60
C THR A 60 -15.55 4.21 -1.94
N LYS A 61 -15.29 3.94 -3.22
CA LYS A 61 -14.62 2.71 -3.64
C LYS A 61 -13.12 2.86 -3.42
N ILE A 62 -12.47 1.84 -2.87
CA ILE A 62 -11.04 1.89 -2.56
C ILE A 62 -10.35 0.72 -3.25
N LEU A 63 -9.37 1.04 -4.10
CA LEU A 63 -8.49 0.09 -4.77
C LEU A 63 -7.09 0.19 -4.16
N TRP A 64 -6.60 -0.92 -3.61
CA TRP A 64 -5.21 -1.06 -3.19
C TRP A 64 -4.38 -1.68 -4.29
N VAL A 65 -3.43 -0.92 -4.83
CA VAL A 65 -2.58 -1.33 -5.96
C VAL A 65 -1.38 -2.10 -5.43
N LEU A 66 -1.25 -3.36 -5.86
CA LEU A 66 -0.05 -4.14 -5.62
C LEU A 66 1.10 -3.62 -6.48
N GLN A 67 2.31 -3.72 -5.95
CA GLN A 67 3.51 -3.29 -6.64
C GLN A 67 3.85 -4.25 -7.78
N ASP A 68 4.06 -3.71 -8.97
CA ASP A 68 4.52 -4.47 -10.13
C ASP A 68 5.99 -4.89 -9.99
N PRO A 69 6.39 -6.04 -10.56
CA PRO A 69 7.79 -6.45 -10.60
C PRO A 69 8.61 -5.47 -11.46
N VAL A 70 9.89 -5.38 -11.14
CA VAL A 70 10.85 -4.48 -11.80
C VAL A 70 11.93 -5.28 -12.54
N GLN A 71 12.42 -4.71 -13.64
CA GLN A 71 13.64 -5.17 -14.31
C GLN A 71 14.85 -4.63 -13.56
N THR A 72 15.35 -5.43 -12.62
CA THR A 72 16.39 -5.04 -11.65
C THR A 72 17.67 -4.51 -12.30
N GLU A 73 18.02 -5.02 -13.48
CA GLU A 73 19.17 -4.64 -14.28
C GLU A 73 19.06 -3.24 -14.90
N LYS A 74 17.83 -2.73 -15.05
CA LYS A 74 17.56 -1.37 -15.56
C LYS A 74 17.33 -0.35 -14.45
N LEU A 75 17.40 -0.77 -13.18
CA LEU A 75 17.27 0.15 -12.06
C LEU A 75 18.49 1.05 -11.96
N ASP A 76 18.22 2.32 -11.66
CA ASP A 76 19.26 3.25 -11.22
C ASP A 76 20.08 2.64 -10.06
N PRO A 77 21.41 2.85 -9.99
CA PRO A 77 22.23 2.33 -8.90
C PRO A 77 21.69 2.61 -7.50
N SER A 78 21.06 3.77 -7.27
CA SER A 78 20.43 4.14 -6.00
C SER A 78 19.17 3.33 -5.66
N LYS A 79 18.71 2.48 -6.59
CA LYS A 79 17.52 1.64 -6.49
C LYS A 79 17.82 0.14 -6.58
N LYS A 80 19.08 -0.25 -6.74
CA LYS A 80 19.48 -1.66 -6.93
C LYS A 80 19.18 -2.58 -5.75
N MET A 81 18.97 -2.04 -4.56
CA MET A 81 18.57 -2.83 -3.40
C MET A 81 17.10 -3.30 -3.45
N ILE A 82 16.26 -2.75 -4.33
CA ILE A 82 14.89 -3.22 -4.55
C ILE A 82 14.93 -4.51 -5.37
N THR A 83 14.52 -5.61 -4.75
CA THR A 83 14.38 -6.91 -5.44
C THR A 83 12.90 -7.27 -5.64
N ASN A 84 12.62 -8.11 -6.64
CA ASN A 84 11.27 -8.63 -6.85
C ASN A 84 10.79 -9.49 -5.67
N GLU A 85 11.71 -10.18 -4.98
CA GLU A 85 11.39 -10.94 -3.77
C GLU A 85 10.87 -10.05 -2.63
N GLN A 86 11.49 -8.87 -2.44
CA GLN A 86 11.02 -7.89 -1.46
C GLN A 86 9.66 -7.32 -1.88
N ILE A 87 9.50 -6.97 -3.16
CA ILE A 87 8.22 -6.51 -3.69
C ILE A 87 7.11 -7.54 -3.38
N ASP A 88 7.40 -8.82 -3.59
CA ASP A 88 6.45 -9.91 -3.36
C ASP A 88 6.13 -10.09 -1.88
N MET A 89 7.14 -9.98 -1.02
CA MET A 89 6.96 -10.02 0.42
C MET A 89 6.05 -8.89 0.93
N TYR A 90 6.26 -7.65 0.47
CA TYR A 90 5.42 -6.50 0.83
C TYR A 90 4.01 -6.60 0.25
N ASN A 91 3.87 -7.04 -1.00
CA ASN A 91 2.58 -7.29 -1.61
C ASN A 91 1.79 -8.35 -0.84
N LYS A 92 2.46 -9.43 -0.43
CA LYS A 92 1.85 -10.48 0.38
C LYS A 92 1.34 -9.94 1.72
N ALA A 93 2.19 -9.21 2.45
CA ALA A 93 1.80 -8.54 3.68
C ALA A 93 0.58 -7.61 3.48
N ALA A 94 0.54 -6.86 2.37
CA ALA A 94 -0.60 -6.02 2.07
C ALA A 94 -1.89 -6.83 1.84
N MET A 95 -1.80 -7.90 1.05
CA MET A 95 -2.93 -8.80 0.83
C MET A 95 -3.42 -9.42 2.14
N ASP A 96 -2.51 -9.89 2.99
CA ASP A 96 -2.83 -10.54 4.25
C ASP A 96 -3.50 -9.57 5.23
N VAL A 97 -2.99 -8.34 5.37
CA VAL A 97 -3.57 -7.31 6.26
C VAL A 97 -4.90 -6.78 5.75
N LEU A 98 -5.05 -6.61 4.43
CA LEU A 98 -6.27 -6.11 3.82
C LEU A 98 -7.31 -7.22 3.60
N HIS A 99 -6.93 -8.49 3.79
CA HIS A 99 -7.83 -9.62 3.67
C HIS A 99 -9.02 -9.48 4.64
N GLY A 100 -10.24 -9.64 4.12
CA GLY A 100 -11.47 -9.46 4.90
C GLY A 100 -11.87 -8.00 5.16
N SER A 101 -11.08 -7.01 4.71
CA SER A 101 -11.49 -5.61 4.68
C SER A 101 -12.43 -5.32 3.50
N LYS A 102 -12.96 -4.09 3.44
CA LYS A 102 -13.80 -3.63 2.32
C LYS A 102 -12.98 -3.01 1.18
N VAL A 103 -11.66 -3.06 1.28
CA VAL A 103 -10.73 -2.57 0.26
C VAL A 103 -10.54 -3.62 -0.82
N LEU A 104 -10.59 -3.22 -2.08
CA LEU A 104 -10.38 -4.13 -3.21
C LEU A 104 -8.89 -4.16 -3.55
N ILE A 105 -8.29 -5.34 -3.62
CA ILE A 105 -6.93 -5.52 -4.13
C ILE A 105 -6.95 -5.45 -5.65
N TRP A 106 -6.01 -4.70 -6.22
CA TRP A 106 -5.83 -4.57 -7.67
C TRP A 106 -4.38 -4.86 -8.07
N SER A 107 -4.20 -5.76 -9.05
CA SER A 107 -2.94 -6.02 -9.74
C SER A 107 -3.14 -5.86 -11.24
N SER A 108 -2.15 -5.28 -11.93
CA SER A 108 -2.19 -5.06 -13.38
C SER A 108 -1.22 -5.98 -14.13
N SER A 109 -0.02 -6.19 -13.57
CA SER A 109 1.06 -6.92 -14.23
C SER A 109 1.13 -8.42 -13.94
N ARG A 110 0.33 -8.91 -12.99
CA ARG A 110 0.31 -10.31 -12.56
C ARG A 110 -1.09 -10.88 -12.79
N LEU A 111 -1.23 -11.61 -13.89
CA LEU A 111 -2.39 -12.43 -14.27
C LEU A 111 -2.04 -13.90 -14.07
#